data_AF-A0A8H6T744-F1
#
_entry.id   AF-A0A8H6T744-F1
#
_cell.length_a   1.000
_cell.length_b   1.000
_cell.length_c   1.000
_cell.angle_alpha   90.00
_cell.angle_beta   90.00
_cell.angle_gamma   90.00
#
_symmetry.space_group_name_H-M   'P 1'
#
loop_
_entity.id
_entity.type
_entity.pdbx_description
1 polymer ?
#
loop_
_entity_poly.entity_id
_entity_poly.type
_entity_poly.pdbx_seq_one_letter_code
_entity_poly.pdbx_strand_id
1 'polypeptide(L)'
;MLHRGQPGLGENDDMVAQSKARHMESMALNSVFDHFRQQIDDSNDRRERLIKTSRDVTNISKKAIFLLHRIILEDTDDDRGLRAAKKGRAKLAEVYPLFRSMRAELVGERFWQHQRQVSPGLQEFIEALSFAHYLEHNTLISFSETQTALCDEDGPFFPLTVSDYLLGLSDLTGELMRFAISNISRRGGRTTANEVCTFVRNCKADFELFTPQVRDLGKKQAVTGSSLEKIEAAAYAVMLRGSEFDLPPEILEDLVQQTTTRFSTGERDPDNPLY
;
A
#
# COMPACT_ATOMS: atom_id res chain seq x y z
N MET A 1 97.65 1.64 -15.72
CA MET A 1 96.97 2.72 -14.97
C MET A 1 95.48 2.59 -15.25
N LEU A 2 94.72 2.09 -14.28
CA LEU A 2 93.28 1.83 -14.36
C LEU A 2 92.51 3.16 -14.35
N HIS A 3 91.52 3.33 -15.22
CA HIS A 3 90.48 4.35 -15.05
C HIS A 3 89.09 3.71 -15.10
N ARG A 4 88.38 3.85 -13.98
CA ARG A 4 87.04 3.35 -13.68
C ARG A 4 86.01 4.09 -14.56
N GLY A 5 85.14 3.33 -15.23
CA GLY A 5 83.91 3.87 -15.83
C GLY A 5 82.95 4.33 -14.74
N GLN A 6 82.32 5.49 -14.94
CA GLN A 6 81.27 6.03 -14.07
C GLN A 6 79.94 5.33 -14.35
N PRO A 7 79.31 4.67 -13.36
CA PRO A 7 77.88 4.38 -13.39
C PRO A 7 77.15 5.56 -12.72
N GLY A 8 76.13 6.17 -13.34
CA GLY A 8 75.34 7.15 -12.58
C GLY A 8 74.39 8.10 -13.31
N LEU A 9 74.33 8.09 -14.65
CA LEU A 9 73.42 9.00 -15.38
C LEU A 9 72.14 8.33 -15.91
N GLY A 10 72.16 7.04 -16.25
CA GLY A 10 70.97 6.34 -16.76
C GLY A 10 69.99 5.84 -15.69
N GLU A 11 70.48 5.39 -14.53
CA GLU A 11 69.64 4.81 -13.47
C GLU A 11 68.73 5.86 -12.78
N ASN A 12 69.16 7.12 -12.70
CA ASN A 12 68.36 8.19 -12.09
C ASN A 12 67.20 8.63 -12.99
N ASP A 13 67.38 8.67 -14.31
CA ASP A 13 66.31 9.04 -15.25
C ASP A 13 65.23 7.94 -15.32
N ASP A 14 65.62 6.66 -15.28
CA ASP A 14 64.68 5.54 -15.23
C ASP A 14 63.89 5.50 -13.91
N MET A 15 64.54 5.81 -12.77
CA MET A 15 63.85 5.91 -11.47
C MET A 15 62.84 7.07 -11.43
N VAL A 16 63.20 8.22 -12.03
CA VAL A 16 62.32 9.39 -12.13
C VAL A 16 61.15 9.11 -13.09
N ALA A 17 61.39 8.41 -14.20
CA ALA A 17 60.35 8.01 -15.14
C ALA A 17 59.37 7.00 -14.50
N GLN A 18 59.85 6.00 -13.76
CA GLN A 18 58.99 5.06 -13.02
C GLN A 18 58.18 5.74 -11.92
N SER A 19 58.76 6.70 -11.20
CA SER A 19 58.05 7.49 -10.19
C SER A 19 56.93 8.33 -10.80
N LYS A 20 57.19 9.01 -11.93
CA LYS A 20 56.18 9.75 -12.68
C LYS A 20 55.07 8.85 -13.22
N ALA A 21 55.40 7.67 -13.74
CA ALA A 21 54.43 6.70 -14.23
C ALA A 21 53.51 6.20 -13.12
N ARG A 22 54.06 5.84 -11.94
CA ARG A 22 53.27 5.47 -10.76
C ARG A 22 52.38 6.60 -10.25
N HIS A 23 52.86 7.84 -10.34
CA HIS A 23 52.06 9.00 -9.93
C HIS A 23 50.91 9.27 -10.91
N MET A 24 51.15 9.10 -12.22
CA MET A 24 50.12 9.18 -13.26
C MET A 24 49.04 8.09 -13.08
N GLU A 25 49.47 6.86 -12.79
CA GLU A 25 48.59 5.72 -12.51
C GLU A 25 47.75 5.97 -11.24
N SER A 26 48.36 6.48 -10.18
CA SER A 26 47.66 6.88 -8.95
C SER A 26 46.63 7.99 -9.19
N MET A 27 46.96 9.01 -10.00
CA MET A 27 46.02 10.06 -10.36
C MET A 27 44.85 9.52 -11.21
N ALA A 28 45.12 8.63 -12.16
CA ALA A 28 44.08 7.97 -12.94
C ALA A 28 43.16 7.11 -12.07
N LEU A 29 43.73 6.34 -11.14
CA LEU A 29 42.98 5.52 -10.19
C LEU A 29 42.10 6.39 -9.27
N ASN A 30 42.64 7.48 -8.72
CA ASN A 30 41.88 8.42 -7.89
C ASN A 30 40.71 9.04 -8.67
N SER A 31 40.92 9.43 -9.93
CA SER A 31 39.84 9.93 -10.78
C SER A 31 38.73 8.90 -11.01
N VAL A 32 39.07 7.62 -11.14
CA VAL A 32 38.09 6.54 -11.26
C VAL A 32 37.30 6.37 -9.95
N PHE A 33 37.97 6.39 -8.80
CA PHE A 33 37.30 6.32 -7.50
C PHE A 33 36.41 7.55 -7.23
N ASP A 34 36.84 8.74 -7.61
CA ASP A 34 36.02 9.96 -7.51
C ASP A 34 34.76 9.86 -8.38
N HIS A 35 34.88 9.28 -9.58
CA HIS A 35 33.73 9.02 -10.44
C HIS A 35 32.77 8.01 -9.82
N PHE A 36 33.27 6.90 -9.27
CA PHE A 36 32.42 5.92 -8.58
C PHE A 36 31.76 6.51 -7.33
N ARG A 37 32.47 7.34 -6.56
CA ARG A 37 31.91 8.04 -5.42
C ARG A 37 30.71 8.89 -5.86
N GLN A 38 30.87 9.70 -6.91
CA GLN A 38 29.77 10.53 -7.42
C GLN A 38 28.55 9.68 -7.85
N GLN A 39 28.78 8.56 -8.54
CA GLN A 39 27.68 7.67 -8.94
C GLN A 39 26.94 7.06 -7.74
N ILE A 40 27.67 6.67 -6.70
CA ILE A 40 27.10 6.11 -5.47
C ILE A 40 26.32 7.17 -4.71
N ASP A 41 26.87 8.38 -4.59
CA ASP A 41 26.22 9.52 -3.94
C ASP A 41 24.92 9.88 -4.66
N ASP A 42 24.95 10.02 -5.98
CA ASP A 42 23.75 10.29 -6.79
C ASP A 42 22.67 9.20 -6.63
N SER A 43 23.10 7.93 -6.53
CA SER A 43 22.21 6.78 -6.30
C SER A 43 21.60 6.80 -4.90
N ASN A 44 22.38 7.14 -3.88
CA ASN A 44 21.91 7.26 -2.49
C ASN A 44 20.93 8.42 -2.34
N ASP A 45 21.23 9.57 -2.94
CA ASP A 45 20.36 10.74 -2.93
C ASP A 45 19.02 10.45 -3.61
N ARG A 46 19.05 9.76 -4.75
CA ARG A 46 17.82 9.28 -5.42
C ARG A 46 17.03 8.34 -4.52
N ARG A 47 17.68 7.34 -3.93
CA ARG A 47 17.03 6.40 -3.02
C ARG A 47 16.31 7.13 -1.89
N GLU A 48 16.95 8.13 -1.28
CA GLU A 48 16.36 8.90 -0.19
C GLU A 48 15.16 9.75 -0.64
N ARG A 49 15.24 10.37 -1.83
CA ARG A 49 14.09 11.10 -2.42
C ARG A 49 12.91 10.18 -2.70
N LEU A 50 13.15 8.98 -3.23
CA LEU A 50 12.10 7.98 -3.46
C LEU A 50 11.46 7.51 -2.15
N ILE A 51 12.25 7.28 -1.09
CA ILE A 51 11.73 6.89 0.23
C ILE A 51 10.82 7.97 0.80
N LYS A 52 11.24 9.23 0.76
CA LYS A 52 10.44 10.37 1.24
C LYS A 52 9.12 10.47 0.48
N THR A 53 9.20 10.46 -0.85
CA THR A 53 8.02 10.58 -1.71
C THR A 53 7.06 9.39 -1.51
N SER A 54 7.58 8.16 -1.40
CA SER A 54 6.81 6.95 -1.12
C SER A 54 6.06 7.04 0.22
N ARG A 55 6.71 7.58 1.26
CA ARG A 55 6.07 7.82 2.57
C ARG A 55 4.93 8.85 2.48
N ASP A 56 5.10 9.89 1.68
CA ASP A 56 4.04 10.89 1.46
C ASP A 56 2.84 10.27 0.74
N VAL A 57 3.09 9.41 -0.26
CA VAL A 57 2.03 8.61 -0.91
C VAL A 57 1.30 7.75 0.12
N THR A 58 2.00 6.98 0.95
CA THR A 58 1.40 6.18 2.03
C THR A 58 0.50 7.04 2.93
N ASN A 59 0.97 8.21 3.34
CA ASN A 59 0.21 9.10 4.23
C ASN A 59 -1.09 9.60 3.58
N ILE A 60 -1.05 9.95 2.29
CA ILE A 60 -2.24 10.41 1.56
C ILE A 60 -3.22 9.25 1.36
N SER A 61 -2.74 8.08 0.96
CA SER A 61 -3.56 6.88 0.75
C SER A 61 -4.26 6.44 2.04
N LYS A 62 -3.57 6.44 3.19
CA LYS A 62 -4.19 6.21 4.51
C LYS A 62 -5.31 7.18 4.81
N LYS A 63 -5.09 8.48 4.57
CA LYS A 63 -6.11 9.51 4.76
C LYS A 63 -7.32 9.26 3.86
N ALA A 64 -7.12 8.77 2.64
CA ALA A 64 -8.22 8.36 1.76
C ALA A 64 -8.99 7.16 2.32
N ILE A 65 -8.32 6.12 2.82
CA ILE A 65 -8.96 4.96 3.48
C ILE A 65 -9.81 5.39 4.68
N PHE A 66 -9.26 6.23 5.57
CA PHE A 66 -10.01 6.76 6.71
C PHE A 66 -11.22 7.61 6.27
N LEU A 67 -11.07 8.40 5.20
CA LEU A 67 -12.16 9.19 4.64
C LEU A 67 -13.28 8.29 4.11
N LEU A 68 -12.94 7.21 3.40
CA LEU A 68 -13.89 6.23 2.87
C LEU A 68 -14.72 5.62 4.01
N HIS A 69 -14.05 5.07 5.05
CA HIS A 69 -14.73 4.51 6.21
C HIS A 69 -15.64 5.53 6.90
N ARG A 70 -15.16 6.75 7.09
CA ARG A 70 -15.93 7.80 7.77
C ARG A 70 -17.22 8.12 7.02
N ILE A 71 -17.16 8.30 5.70
CA ILE A 71 -18.35 8.62 4.90
C ILE A 71 -19.35 7.48 4.96
N ILE A 72 -18.89 6.24 4.76
CA ILE A 72 -19.75 5.06 4.85
C ILE A 72 -20.41 4.94 6.23
N LEU A 73 -19.71 5.34 7.30
CA LEU A 73 -20.25 5.32 8.64
C LEU A 73 -21.22 6.48 8.90
N GLU A 74 -20.93 7.70 8.48
CA GLU A 74 -21.80 8.85 8.78
C GLU A 74 -23.08 8.87 7.93
N ASP A 75 -23.06 8.21 6.78
CA ASP A 75 -24.07 8.34 5.74
C ASP A 75 -25.06 7.16 5.70
N THR A 76 -26.34 7.50 5.65
CA THR A 76 -27.45 6.52 5.63
C THR A 76 -28.12 6.40 4.26
N ASP A 77 -27.73 7.20 3.27
CA ASP A 77 -28.33 7.12 1.94
C ASP A 77 -27.81 5.91 1.15
N ASP A 78 -28.63 5.45 0.20
CA ASP A 78 -28.33 4.30 -0.64
C ASP A 78 -27.11 4.52 -1.56
N ASP A 79 -26.80 5.76 -1.95
CA ASP A 79 -25.67 6.12 -2.82
C ASP A 79 -24.38 6.44 -2.05
N ARG A 80 -24.33 6.21 -0.73
CA ARG A 80 -23.16 6.50 0.11
C ARG A 80 -21.87 5.85 -0.41
N GLY A 81 -21.96 4.66 -1.01
CA GLY A 81 -20.83 3.95 -1.61
C GLY A 81 -20.19 4.74 -2.74
N LEU A 82 -21.01 5.19 -3.70
CA LEU A 82 -20.60 6.05 -4.81
C LEU A 82 -20.03 7.38 -4.33
N ARG A 83 -20.66 8.01 -3.33
CA ARG A 83 -20.17 9.28 -2.76
C ARG A 83 -18.84 9.13 -2.04
N ALA A 84 -18.69 8.08 -1.24
CA ALA A 84 -17.44 7.73 -0.59
C ALA A 84 -16.35 7.52 -1.63
N ALA A 85 -16.60 6.67 -2.63
CA ALA A 85 -15.66 6.38 -3.70
C ALA A 85 -15.23 7.65 -4.47
N LYS A 86 -16.17 8.54 -4.81
CA LYS A 86 -15.86 9.81 -5.49
C LYS A 86 -14.97 10.72 -4.64
N LYS A 87 -15.29 10.90 -3.35
CA LYS A 87 -14.49 11.72 -2.42
C LYS A 87 -13.12 11.09 -2.14
N GLY A 88 -13.06 9.76 -2.01
CA GLY A 88 -11.82 9.01 -1.85
C GLY A 88 -10.89 9.15 -3.06
N ARG A 89 -11.41 8.97 -4.28
CA ARG A 89 -10.63 9.18 -5.51
C ARG A 89 -10.17 10.63 -5.68
N ALA A 90 -11.00 11.60 -5.32
CA ALA A 90 -10.59 13.00 -5.31
C ALA A 90 -9.42 13.24 -4.33
N LYS A 91 -9.43 12.58 -3.16
CA LYS A 91 -8.31 12.64 -2.22
C LYS A 91 -7.04 11.96 -2.78
N LEU A 92 -7.20 10.80 -3.43
CA LEU A 92 -6.11 10.08 -4.08
C LEU A 92 -5.50 10.85 -5.25
N ALA A 93 -6.21 11.82 -5.84
CA ALA A 93 -5.65 12.66 -6.88
C ALA A 93 -4.40 13.44 -6.44
N GLU A 94 -4.25 13.69 -5.13
CA GLU A 94 -3.06 14.31 -4.54
C GLU A 94 -1.80 13.43 -4.65
N VAL A 95 -1.93 12.13 -4.92
CA VAL A 95 -0.82 11.19 -5.10
C VAL A 95 -0.18 11.33 -6.49
N TYR A 96 -0.95 11.66 -7.53
CA TYR A 96 -0.44 11.66 -8.91
C TYR A 96 0.75 12.60 -9.17
N PRO A 97 0.81 13.83 -8.61
CA PRO A 97 2.00 14.66 -8.71
C PRO A 97 3.26 14.00 -8.13
N LEU A 98 3.11 13.22 -7.05
CA LEU A 98 4.20 12.50 -6.42
C LEU A 98 4.68 11.36 -7.32
N PHE A 99 3.77 10.54 -7.87
CA PHE A 99 4.16 9.51 -8.83
C PHE A 99 4.80 10.10 -10.10
N ARG A 100 4.29 11.23 -10.60
CA ARG A 100 4.91 11.95 -11.71
C ARG A 100 6.35 12.37 -11.41
N SER A 101 6.62 12.88 -10.21
CA SER A 101 8.00 13.23 -9.81
C SER A 101 8.94 12.03 -9.74
N MET A 102 8.43 10.82 -9.49
CA MET A 102 9.23 9.59 -9.46
C MET A 102 9.61 9.09 -10.87
N ARG A 103 8.85 9.45 -11.92
CA ARG A 103 9.03 8.92 -13.28
C ARG A 103 10.48 9.05 -13.78
N ALA A 104 11.05 10.25 -13.68
CA ALA A 104 12.41 10.51 -14.16
C ALA A 104 13.48 9.72 -13.38
N GLU A 105 13.21 9.43 -12.11
CA GLU A 105 14.11 8.69 -11.23
C GLU A 105 14.08 7.17 -11.49
N LEU A 106 12.97 6.66 -12.01
CA LEU A 106 12.70 5.22 -12.16
C LEU A 106 12.79 4.70 -13.61
N VAL A 107 13.34 5.48 -14.54
CA VAL A 107 13.45 5.06 -15.96
C VAL A 107 14.31 3.80 -16.12
N GLY A 108 13.80 2.83 -16.88
CA GLY A 108 14.51 1.59 -17.26
C GLY A 108 14.85 0.71 -16.06
N GLU A 109 16.08 0.21 -16.03
CA GLU A 109 16.57 -0.69 -14.96
C GLU A 109 16.55 -0.07 -13.56
N ARG A 110 16.51 1.27 -13.46
CA ARG A 110 16.44 1.97 -12.18
C ARG A 110 15.18 1.66 -11.40
N PHE A 111 14.08 1.33 -12.09
CA PHE A 111 12.87 0.88 -11.42
C PHE A 111 13.15 -0.36 -10.57
N TRP A 112 13.78 -1.39 -11.14
CA TRP A 112 14.03 -2.65 -10.43
C TRP A 112 15.02 -2.48 -9.27
N GLN A 113 15.98 -1.56 -9.40
CA GLN A 113 16.91 -1.21 -8.32
C GLN A 113 16.21 -0.54 -7.14
N HIS A 114 15.18 0.28 -7.42
CA HIS A 114 14.50 1.08 -6.41
C HIS A 114 13.05 0.65 -6.10
N GLN A 115 12.59 -0.48 -6.66
CA GLN A 115 11.21 -0.97 -6.50
C GLN A 115 10.83 -1.07 -5.02
N ARG A 116 11.76 -1.55 -4.17
CA ARG A 116 11.54 -1.72 -2.74
C ARG A 116 11.26 -0.41 -1.99
N GLN A 117 11.76 0.73 -2.49
CA GLN A 117 11.52 2.03 -1.88
C GLN A 117 10.15 2.59 -2.26
N VAL A 118 9.67 2.30 -3.46
CA VAL A 118 8.36 2.76 -3.99
C VAL A 118 7.22 1.86 -3.52
N SER A 119 7.50 0.56 -3.39
CA SER A 119 6.56 -0.51 -3.06
C SER A 119 5.61 -0.21 -1.87
N PRO A 120 6.06 0.33 -0.72
CA PRO A 120 5.15 0.63 0.39
C PRO A 120 4.08 1.70 0.06
N GLY A 121 4.47 2.80 -0.60
CA GLY A 121 3.53 3.83 -1.04
C GLY A 121 2.58 3.31 -2.11
N LEU A 122 3.10 2.51 -3.05
CA LEU A 122 2.30 1.90 -4.11
C LEU A 122 1.25 0.92 -3.57
N GLN A 123 1.63 0.02 -2.66
CA GLN A 123 0.70 -0.95 -2.05
C GLN A 123 -0.44 -0.25 -1.32
N GLU A 124 -0.13 0.78 -0.52
CA GLU A 124 -1.14 1.56 0.20
C GLU A 124 -2.05 2.34 -0.78
N PHE A 125 -1.51 2.87 -1.87
CA PHE A 125 -2.31 3.49 -2.93
C PHE A 125 -3.27 2.48 -3.57
N ILE A 126 -2.80 1.27 -3.86
CA ILE A 126 -3.62 0.19 -4.44
C ILE A 126 -4.73 -0.23 -3.46
N GLU A 127 -4.43 -0.36 -2.17
CA GLU A 127 -5.40 -0.62 -1.12
C GLU A 127 -6.50 0.46 -1.10
N ALA A 128 -6.12 1.74 -1.07
CA ALA A 128 -7.08 2.84 -1.06
C ALA A 128 -7.91 2.93 -2.35
N LEU A 129 -7.28 2.75 -3.52
CA LEU A 129 -7.94 2.80 -4.83
C LEU A 129 -8.93 1.64 -4.99
N SER A 130 -8.51 0.44 -4.60
CA SER A 130 -9.33 -0.76 -4.67
C SER A 130 -10.48 -0.72 -3.67
N PHE A 131 -10.31 -0.10 -2.50
CA PHE A 131 -11.41 0.09 -1.56
C PHE A 131 -12.46 1.07 -2.11
N ALA A 132 -12.02 2.19 -2.70
CA ALA A 132 -12.93 3.10 -3.39
C ALA A 132 -13.67 2.39 -4.54
N HIS A 133 -12.97 1.58 -5.33
CA HIS A 133 -13.57 0.81 -6.42
C HIS A 133 -14.61 -0.20 -5.93
N TYR A 134 -14.30 -0.94 -4.87
CA TYR A 134 -15.23 -1.90 -4.28
C TYR A 134 -16.50 -1.22 -3.77
N LEU A 135 -16.40 -0.08 -3.09
CA LEU A 135 -17.56 0.65 -2.57
C LEU A 135 -18.49 1.18 -3.68
N GLU A 136 -18.01 1.35 -4.90
CA GLU A 136 -18.82 1.80 -6.03
C GLU A 136 -19.35 0.64 -6.88
N HIS A 137 -18.52 -0.40 -7.10
CA HIS A 137 -18.81 -1.43 -8.10
C HIS A 137 -19.03 -2.83 -7.51
N ASN A 138 -18.78 -3.04 -6.21
CA ASN A 138 -18.79 -4.34 -5.54
C ASN A 138 -17.93 -5.40 -6.24
N THR A 139 -16.85 -4.96 -6.88
CA THR A 139 -15.91 -5.81 -7.62
C THR A 139 -14.46 -5.47 -7.24
N LEU A 140 -13.54 -6.34 -7.62
CA LEU A 140 -12.11 -6.11 -7.48
C LEU A 140 -11.62 -5.30 -8.69
N ILE A 141 -10.91 -4.20 -8.45
CA ILE A 141 -10.23 -3.47 -9.53
C ILE A 141 -9.20 -4.39 -10.18
N SER A 142 -9.12 -4.40 -11.51
CA SER A 142 -8.19 -5.24 -12.25
C SER A 142 -6.77 -4.66 -12.31
N PHE A 143 -5.79 -5.52 -12.58
CA PHE A 143 -4.40 -5.11 -12.78
C PHE A 143 -4.27 -4.04 -13.89
N SER A 144 -5.03 -4.18 -14.98
CA SER A 144 -5.02 -3.23 -16.10
C SER A 144 -5.59 -1.86 -15.69
N GLU A 145 -6.69 -1.84 -14.93
CA GLU A 145 -7.27 -0.60 -14.43
C GLU A 145 -6.33 0.09 -13.42
N THR A 146 -5.69 -0.69 -12.53
CA THR A 146 -4.67 -0.16 -11.62
C THR A 146 -3.46 0.39 -12.37
N GLN A 147 -2.96 -0.30 -13.39
CA GLN A 147 -1.86 0.20 -14.22
C GLN A 147 -2.27 1.47 -14.97
N THR A 148 -3.52 1.56 -15.43
CA THR A 148 -4.06 2.76 -16.08
C THR A 148 -4.11 3.94 -15.13
N ALA A 149 -4.47 3.71 -13.85
CA ALA A 149 -4.40 4.75 -12.82
C ALA A 149 -2.96 5.23 -12.55
N LEU A 150 -1.94 4.42 -12.87
CA LEU A 150 -0.52 4.78 -12.77
C LEU A 150 0.03 5.38 -14.07
N CYS A 151 -0.83 5.95 -14.92
CA CYS A 151 -0.45 6.61 -16.15
C CYS A 151 -0.95 8.07 -16.18
N ASP A 152 -0.27 8.90 -16.97
CA ASP A 152 -0.81 10.16 -17.47
C ASP A 152 -0.62 10.26 -18.99
N GLU A 153 -0.77 11.46 -19.55
CA GLU A 153 -0.66 11.73 -20.99
C GLU A 153 0.69 11.31 -21.58
N ASP A 154 1.78 11.33 -20.80
CA ASP A 154 3.11 10.93 -21.25
C ASP A 154 3.39 9.42 -21.04
N GLY A 155 2.41 8.65 -20.56
CA GLY A 155 2.50 7.21 -20.32
C GLY A 155 2.61 6.82 -18.84
N PRO A 156 3.10 5.60 -18.51
CA PRO A 156 3.17 5.14 -17.12
C PRO A 156 4.17 5.96 -16.29
N PHE A 157 3.86 6.20 -15.02
CA PHE A 157 4.84 6.76 -14.07
C PHE A 157 5.97 5.76 -13.84
N PHE A 158 5.63 4.49 -13.68
CA PHE A 158 6.50 3.32 -13.56
C PHE A 158 5.65 2.05 -13.74
N PRO A 159 6.25 0.89 -14.05
CA PRO A 159 5.48 -0.34 -14.22
C PRO A 159 4.89 -0.83 -12.88
N LEU A 160 3.64 -1.28 -12.91
CA LEU A 160 3.00 -1.99 -11.81
C LEU A 160 3.57 -3.41 -11.73
N THR A 161 4.00 -3.84 -10.54
CA THR A 161 4.42 -5.22 -10.34
C THR A 161 3.26 -6.08 -9.86
N VAL A 162 3.24 -7.36 -10.25
CA VAL A 162 2.25 -8.34 -9.76
C VAL A 162 2.33 -8.47 -8.24
N SER A 163 3.55 -8.39 -7.67
CA SER A 163 3.75 -8.44 -6.23
C SER A 163 3.08 -7.26 -5.52
N ASP A 164 3.28 -6.03 -5.99
CA ASP A 164 2.71 -4.84 -5.35
C ASP A 164 1.19 -4.80 -5.48
N TYR A 165 0.66 -5.23 -6.63
CA TYR A 165 -0.76 -5.40 -6.83
C TYR A 165 -1.38 -6.41 -5.86
N LEU A 166 -0.85 -7.63 -5.78
CA LEU A 166 -1.41 -8.66 -4.90
C LEU A 166 -1.25 -8.34 -3.40
N LEU A 167 -0.15 -7.70 -3.01
CA LEU A 167 0.08 -7.30 -1.63
C LEU A 167 -0.88 -6.16 -1.22
N GLY A 168 -1.07 -5.14 -2.06
CA GLY A 168 -2.03 -4.06 -1.80
C GLY A 168 -3.48 -4.57 -1.75
N LEU A 169 -3.86 -5.48 -2.65
CA LEU A 169 -5.18 -6.11 -2.61
C LEU A 169 -5.36 -7.08 -1.44
N SER A 170 -4.29 -7.67 -0.92
CA SER A 170 -4.39 -8.46 0.30
C SER A 170 -4.68 -7.57 1.51
N ASP A 171 -4.08 -6.38 1.57
CA ASP A 171 -4.37 -5.41 2.64
C ASP A 171 -5.79 -4.84 2.57
N LEU A 172 -6.33 -4.63 1.35
CA LEU A 172 -7.75 -4.30 1.14
C LEU A 172 -8.69 -5.26 1.90
N THR A 173 -8.38 -6.55 1.98
CA THR A 173 -9.25 -7.51 2.68
C THR A 173 -9.43 -7.17 4.16
N GLY A 174 -8.41 -6.55 4.79
CA GLY A 174 -8.49 -6.02 6.15
C GLY A 174 -9.44 -4.83 6.27
N GLU A 175 -9.40 -3.92 5.31
CA GLU A 175 -10.31 -2.77 5.26
C GLU A 175 -11.75 -3.18 4.94
N LEU A 176 -11.95 -4.21 4.12
CA LEU A 176 -13.27 -4.79 3.85
C LEU A 176 -13.86 -5.48 5.08
N MET A 177 -13.06 -6.23 5.84
CA MET A 177 -13.48 -6.74 7.15
C MET A 177 -13.93 -5.59 8.06
N ARG A 178 -13.13 -4.53 8.16
CA ARG A 178 -13.47 -3.38 9.00
C ARG A 178 -14.78 -2.75 8.55
N PHE A 179 -14.97 -2.59 7.24
CA PHE A 179 -16.21 -2.10 6.64
C PHE A 179 -17.41 -2.97 7.02
N ALA A 180 -17.30 -4.29 6.89
CA ALA A 180 -18.36 -5.24 7.24
C ALA A 180 -18.73 -5.16 8.73
N ILE A 181 -17.73 -5.22 9.62
CA ILE A 181 -17.95 -5.20 11.07
C ILE A 181 -18.56 -3.87 11.51
N SER A 182 -18.07 -2.74 10.98
CA SER A 182 -18.60 -1.42 11.34
C SER A 182 -20.04 -1.17 10.87
N ASN A 183 -20.50 -1.89 9.83
CA ASN A 183 -21.87 -1.77 9.33
C ASN A 183 -22.82 -2.86 9.84
N ILE A 184 -22.32 -3.87 10.58
CA ILE A 184 -23.11 -5.07 10.88
C ILE A 184 -24.36 -4.83 11.72
N SER A 185 -24.31 -3.85 12.62
CA SER A 185 -25.43 -3.48 13.51
C SER A 185 -26.44 -2.55 12.84
N ARG A 186 -26.26 -2.20 11.56
CA ARG A 186 -27.17 -1.34 10.81
C ARG A 186 -28.19 -2.17 10.06
N ARG A 187 -29.31 -1.52 9.69
CA ARG A 187 -30.28 -2.10 8.75
C ARG A 187 -29.58 -2.61 7.48
N GLY A 188 -29.85 -3.86 7.09
CA GLY A 188 -29.16 -4.51 5.96
C GLY A 188 -27.67 -4.83 6.18
N GLY A 189 -27.12 -4.54 7.36
CA GLY A 189 -25.71 -4.75 7.71
C GLY A 189 -25.29 -6.22 7.65
N ARG A 190 -26.19 -7.14 8.00
CA ARG A 190 -25.94 -8.59 7.88
C ARG A 190 -25.76 -9.02 6.43
N THR A 191 -26.59 -8.51 5.53
CA THR A 191 -26.47 -8.78 4.09
C THR A 191 -25.14 -8.27 3.55
N THR A 192 -24.79 -7.03 3.90
CA THR A 192 -23.49 -6.43 3.53
C THR A 192 -22.32 -7.29 4.06
N ALA A 193 -22.37 -7.74 5.32
CA ALA A 193 -21.32 -8.56 5.90
C ALA A 193 -21.17 -9.91 5.19
N ASN A 194 -22.27 -10.54 4.77
CA ASN A 194 -22.25 -11.80 4.02
C ASN A 194 -21.67 -11.61 2.60
N GLU A 195 -22.04 -10.53 1.91
CA GLU A 195 -21.51 -10.17 0.60
C GLU A 195 -20.00 -9.93 0.67
N VAL A 196 -19.56 -9.13 1.65
CA VAL A 196 -18.14 -8.87 1.90
C VAL A 196 -17.40 -10.15 2.27
N CYS A 197 -17.97 -11.00 3.13
CA CYS A 197 -17.37 -12.28 3.52
C CYS A 197 -17.17 -13.18 2.28
N THR A 198 -18.16 -13.26 1.40
CA THR A 198 -18.08 -14.04 0.16
C THR A 198 -17.01 -13.47 -0.77
N PHE A 199 -16.98 -12.15 -0.94
CA PHE A 199 -15.97 -11.47 -1.74
C PHE A 199 -14.55 -11.74 -1.22
N VAL A 200 -14.31 -11.54 0.08
CA VAL A 200 -13.00 -11.76 0.69
C VAL A 200 -12.59 -13.24 0.63
N ARG A 201 -13.54 -14.18 0.75
CA ARG A 201 -13.27 -15.62 0.63
C ARG A 201 -12.80 -15.98 -0.77
N ASN A 202 -13.42 -15.40 -1.80
CA ASN A 202 -13.01 -15.59 -3.20
C ASN A 202 -11.62 -14.99 -3.44
N CYS A 203 -11.38 -13.75 -3.00
CA CYS A 203 -10.05 -13.13 -3.09
C CYS A 203 -8.97 -13.98 -2.41
N LYS A 204 -9.26 -14.55 -1.22
CA LYS A 204 -8.34 -15.44 -0.53
C LYS A 204 -8.02 -16.67 -1.37
N ALA A 205 -9.04 -17.34 -1.91
CA ALA A 205 -8.86 -18.54 -2.73
C ALA A 205 -8.00 -18.25 -3.97
N ASP A 206 -8.27 -17.13 -4.66
CA ASP A 206 -7.54 -16.73 -5.86
C ASP A 206 -6.08 -16.34 -5.53
N PHE A 207 -5.85 -15.63 -4.43
CA PHE A 207 -4.51 -15.15 -4.05
C PHE A 207 -3.62 -16.25 -3.48
N GLU A 208 -4.21 -17.29 -2.85
CA GLU A 208 -3.47 -18.43 -2.30
C GLU A 208 -2.58 -19.11 -3.35
N LEU A 209 -3.05 -19.17 -4.60
CA LEU A 209 -2.35 -19.77 -5.74
C LEU A 209 -1.01 -19.08 -6.06
N PHE A 210 -0.86 -17.80 -5.70
CA PHE A 210 0.35 -17.00 -5.96
C PHE A 210 1.31 -16.95 -4.79
N THR A 211 0.97 -17.56 -3.64
CA THR A 211 1.80 -17.51 -2.43
C THR A 211 3.21 -18.08 -2.59
N PRO A 212 3.48 -19.11 -3.42
CA PRO A 212 4.84 -19.59 -3.64
C PRO A 212 5.72 -18.59 -4.41
N GLN A 213 5.13 -17.77 -5.29
CA GLN A 213 5.86 -16.86 -6.18
C GLN A 213 5.98 -15.44 -5.62
N VAL A 214 5.02 -15.02 -4.80
CA VAL A 214 4.99 -13.68 -4.21
C VAL A 214 5.43 -13.74 -2.76
N ARG A 215 6.63 -13.22 -2.50
CA ARG A 215 7.17 -13.13 -1.14
C ARG A 215 6.21 -12.35 -0.25
N ASP A 216 6.08 -12.80 1.00
CA ASP A 216 5.23 -12.21 2.03
C ASP A 216 3.70 -12.34 1.81
N LEU A 217 3.24 -12.75 0.62
CA LEU A 217 1.82 -12.96 0.34
C LEU A 217 1.21 -14.04 1.24
N GLY A 218 1.91 -15.15 1.50
CA GLY A 218 1.41 -16.19 2.40
C GLY A 218 1.12 -15.68 3.83
N LYS A 219 1.94 -14.74 4.33
CA LYS A 219 1.67 -14.09 5.63
C LYS A 219 0.43 -13.22 5.56
N LYS A 220 0.24 -12.47 4.47
CA LYS A 220 -0.96 -11.66 4.25
C LYS A 220 -2.22 -12.52 4.13
N GLN A 221 -2.15 -13.65 3.42
CA GLN A 221 -3.25 -14.61 3.29
C GLN A 221 -3.64 -15.26 4.63
N ALA A 222 -2.68 -15.50 5.52
CA ALA A 222 -2.98 -15.92 6.89
C ALA A 222 -3.79 -14.85 7.66
N VAL A 223 -3.42 -13.57 7.52
CA VAL A 223 -4.18 -12.45 8.11
C VAL A 223 -5.57 -12.32 7.48
N THR A 224 -5.71 -12.53 6.17
CA THR A 224 -7.02 -12.59 5.49
C THR A 224 -7.88 -13.72 6.05
N GLY A 225 -7.30 -14.88 6.36
CA GLY A 225 -7.99 -15.97 7.05
C GLY A 225 -8.59 -15.53 8.40
N SER A 226 -7.78 -14.92 9.27
CA SER A 226 -8.28 -14.36 10.54
C SER A 226 -9.29 -13.22 10.35
N SER A 227 -9.25 -12.54 9.21
CA SER A 227 -10.22 -11.48 8.88
C SER A 227 -11.58 -12.07 8.52
N LEU A 228 -11.62 -13.17 7.77
CA LEU A 228 -12.84 -13.92 7.47
C LEU A 228 -13.52 -14.44 8.73
N GLU A 229 -12.75 -15.06 9.63
CA GLU A 229 -13.26 -15.56 10.92
C GLU A 229 -13.96 -14.46 11.72
N LYS A 230 -13.42 -13.24 11.71
CA LYS A 230 -14.04 -12.09 12.42
C LYS A 230 -15.35 -11.66 11.78
N ILE A 231 -15.43 -11.62 10.44
CA ILE A 231 -16.68 -11.27 9.74
C ILE A 231 -17.75 -12.34 10.03
N GLU A 232 -17.39 -13.62 9.90
CA GLU A 232 -18.29 -14.75 10.14
C GLU A 232 -18.77 -14.79 11.59
N ALA A 233 -17.87 -14.62 12.56
CA ALA A 233 -18.22 -14.59 13.98
C ALA A 233 -19.18 -13.43 14.30
N ALA A 234 -18.95 -12.25 13.72
CA ALA A 234 -19.84 -11.11 13.92
C ALA A 234 -21.23 -11.37 13.30
N ALA A 235 -21.29 -11.91 12.07
CA ALA A 235 -22.54 -12.25 11.40
C ALA A 235 -23.34 -13.32 12.15
N TYR A 236 -22.64 -14.34 12.66
CA TYR A 236 -23.23 -15.38 13.49
C TYR A 236 -23.80 -14.82 14.80
N ALA A 237 -23.06 -13.96 15.50
CA ALA A 237 -23.52 -13.35 16.74
C ALA A 237 -24.79 -12.52 16.56
N VAL A 238 -24.91 -11.78 15.44
CA VAL A 238 -26.13 -11.04 15.10
C VAL A 238 -27.29 -11.99 14.80
N MET A 239 -27.04 -13.08 14.07
CA MET A 239 -28.06 -14.09 13.75
C MET A 239 -28.59 -14.78 15.01
N LEU A 240 -27.70 -15.19 15.92
CA LEU A 240 -28.08 -15.86 17.16
C LEU A 240 -28.96 -14.94 18.03
N ARG A 241 -28.54 -13.68 18.23
CA ARG A 241 -29.34 -12.67 18.92
C ARG A 241 -30.69 -12.46 18.23
N GLY A 242 -30.73 -12.46 16.91
CA GLY A 242 -31.99 -12.37 16.16
C GLY A 242 -32.94 -13.54 16.46
N SER A 243 -32.41 -14.76 16.48
CA SER A 243 -33.20 -15.96 16.78
C SER A 243 -33.68 -16.06 18.23
N GLU A 244 -33.00 -15.42 19.18
CA GLU A 244 -33.40 -15.44 20.61
C GLU A 244 -34.72 -14.71 20.89
N PHE A 245 -35.11 -13.73 20.06
CA PHE A 245 -36.32 -12.94 20.29
C PHE A 245 -37.53 -13.35 19.44
N ASP A 246 -37.37 -14.31 18.50
CA ASP A 246 -38.44 -14.75 17.56
C ASP A 246 -39.17 -13.57 16.87
N LEU A 247 -38.45 -12.47 16.68
CA LEU A 247 -38.97 -11.23 16.12
C LEU A 247 -38.79 -11.21 14.60
N PRO A 248 -39.72 -10.63 13.84
CA PRO A 248 -39.55 -10.37 12.42
C PRO A 248 -38.20 -9.66 12.16
N PRO A 249 -37.47 -10.00 11.08
CA PRO A 249 -36.14 -9.44 10.79
C PRO A 249 -36.07 -7.91 10.86
N GLU A 250 -37.14 -7.24 10.44
CA GLU A 250 -37.26 -5.77 10.45
C GLU A 250 -37.29 -5.19 11.88
N ILE A 251 -37.96 -5.86 12.82
CA ILE A 251 -38.06 -5.41 14.22
C ILE A 251 -36.74 -5.67 14.97
N LEU A 252 -36.03 -6.74 14.61
CA LEU A 252 -34.69 -7.03 15.14
C LEU A 252 -33.66 -6.00 14.71
N GLU A 253 -33.68 -5.61 13.43
CA GLU A 253 -32.79 -4.58 12.89
C GLU A 253 -33.01 -3.24 13.60
N ASP A 254 -34.27 -2.84 13.82
CA ASP A 254 -34.62 -1.63 14.58
C ASP A 254 -34.19 -1.72 16.05
N LEU A 255 -34.34 -2.88 16.70
CA LEU A 255 -34.00 -3.06 18.11
C LEU A 255 -32.48 -3.07 18.36
N VAL A 256 -31.70 -3.68 17.46
CA VAL A 256 -30.24 -3.64 17.48
C VAL A 256 -29.74 -2.22 17.25
N GLN A 257 -30.37 -1.48 16.32
CA GLN A 257 -30.04 -0.09 16.05
C GLN A 257 -30.33 0.80 17.27
N GLN A 258 -31.53 0.70 17.86
CA GLN A 258 -31.93 1.46 19.06
C GLN A 258 -31.02 1.19 20.27
N THR A 259 -30.68 -0.08 20.49
CA THR A 259 -29.79 -0.48 21.60
C THR A 259 -28.39 0.11 21.39
N THR A 260 -27.84 0.03 20.18
CA THR A 260 -26.51 0.57 19.87
C THR A 260 -26.47 2.10 19.98
N THR A 261 -27.53 2.80 19.55
CA THR A 261 -27.63 4.26 19.71
C THR A 261 -27.75 4.69 21.16
N ARG A 262 -28.55 4.00 22.00
CA ARG A 262 -28.68 4.31 23.43
C ARG A 262 -27.36 4.16 24.19
N PHE A 263 -26.56 3.14 23.85
CA PHE A 263 -25.22 2.99 24.41
C PHE A 263 -24.24 4.07 23.93
N SER A 264 -24.41 4.59 22.71
CA SER A 264 -23.56 5.64 22.15
C SER A 264 -23.91 7.05 22.65
N THR A 265 -25.18 7.34 23.01
CA THR A 265 -25.62 8.67 23.46
C THR A 265 -25.58 8.83 24.98
N GLY A 266 -25.36 7.74 25.74
CA GLY A 266 -25.29 7.80 27.21
C GLY A 266 -26.61 8.20 27.88
N GLU A 267 -27.72 8.21 27.14
CA GLU A 267 -29.04 8.52 27.69
C GLU A 267 -29.55 7.31 28.49
N ARG A 268 -29.55 7.48 29.82
CA ARG A 268 -30.21 6.55 30.74
C ARG A 268 -31.72 6.69 30.59
N ASP A 269 -32.38 5.54 30.56
CA ASP A 269 -33.82 5.41 30.62
C ASP A 269 -34.36 6.03 31.93
N PRO A 270 -35.20 7.09 31.87
CA PRO A 270 -35.78 7.70 33.06
C PRO A 270 -36.81 6.82 33.76
N ASP A 271 -37.28 5.72 33.14
CA ASP A 271 -38.37 4.87 33.66
C ASP A 271 -37.91 3.47 34.14
N ASN A 272 -36.61 3.24 34.38
CA ASN A 272 -36.15 1.99 35.01
C ASN A 272 -35.83 2.19 36.51
N PRO A 273 -36.68 1.74 37.46
CA PRO A 273 -36.51 1.98 38.89
C PRO A 273 -35.68 0.90 39.61
N LEU A 274 -34.82 0.16 38.90
CA LEU A 274 -33.92 -0.82 39.51
C LEU A 274 -32.46 -0.40 39.38
N TYR A 275 -32.11 0.70 40.07
CA TYR A 275 -30.93 0.88 40.92
C TYR A 275 -31.01 2.21 41.66
#